data_AF-A0A4V2UN47-F1
#
_entry.id   AF-A0A4V2UN47-F1
#
_cell.length_a   1.000
_cell.length_b   1.000
_cell.length_c   1.000
_cell.angle_alpha   90.00
_cell.angle_beta   90.00
_cell.angle_gamma   90.00
#
_symmetry.space_group_name_H-M   'P 1'
#
loop_
_entity.id
_entity.type
_entity.pdbx_description
1 polymer ?
#
loop_
_entity_poly.entity_id
_entity_poly.type
_entity_poly.pdbx_seq_one_letter_code
_entity_poly.pdbx_strand_id
1 'polypeptide(L)'
;MMKIPSSATFLASAAVVLLCAGAARAGGAAPGDASAAPDKISGRPMVDVNGRFRIIGQTDAQSESTCIGRVDTPLCVAETIVAVEARHDWKLQDIAYGKADPKTRKPFTASDTMMKIAYRIVSVRRFAPYDVPAERFNVFGIKAGDVAIYIETCNATYKRCTQPSLNSNISVLARKGKYGWYAVSGLGRPQDLTNPLYNSSQYWHK
;
A
#
# COMPACT_ATOMS: atom_id res chain seq x y z
N MET A 1 -48.49 -78.65 -14.49
CA MET A 1 -47.42 -78.50 -13.47
C MET A 1 -46.44 -77.43 -13.94
N MET A 2 -46.07 -76.54 -13.02
CA MET A 2 -45.23 -75.33 -13.16
C MET A 2 -43.82 -75.54 -13.72
N LYS A 3 -43.29 -74.53 -14.45
CA LYS A 3 -42.14 -73.69 -14.01
C LYS A 3 -41.86 -72.52 -14.97
N ILE A 4 -41.70 -71.33 -14.38
CA ILE A 4 -41.24 -70.02 -14.88
C ILE A 4 -40.19 -69.56 -13.82
N PRO A 5 -39.27 -68.59 -14.01
CA PRO A 5 -38.37 -68.25 -15.13
C PRO A 5 -36.90 -68.11 -14.61
N SER A 6 -35.97 -67.59 -15.44
CA SER A 6 -35.03 -66.56 -14.95
C SER A 6 -34.50 -65.69 -16.09
N SER A 7 -34.69 -64.37 -15.92
CA SER A 7 -34.20 -63.28 -16.78
C SER A 7 -33.00 -62.61 -16.12
N ALA A 8 -32.04 -62.11 -16.89
CA ALA A 8 -31.04 -61.15 -16.41
C ALA A 8 -30.93 -59.98 -17.41
N THR A 9 -31.53 -58.86 -17.04
CA THR A 9 -31.47 -57.58 -17.75
C THR A 9 -30.47 -56.68 -17.02
N PHE A 10 -29.46 -56.18 -17.73
CA PHE A 10 -28.53 -55.17 -17.21
C PHE A 10 -29.13 -53.76 -17.39
N LEU A 11 -29.30 -53.04 -16.28
CA LEU A 11 -29.67 -51.63 -16.19
C LEU A 11 -28.63 -50.93 -15.31
N ALA A 12 -27.98 -49.89 -15.83
CA ALA A 12 -27.21 -48.90 -15.06
C ALA A 12 -26.98 -47.69 -15.97
N SER A 13 -27.07 -46.42 -15.59
CA SER A 13 -27.61 -45.74 -14.42
C SER A 13 -27.82 -44.29 -14.88
N ALA A 14 -29.03 -43.76 -14.73
CA ALA A 14 -29.30 -42.34 -14.95
C ALA A 14 -28.88 -41.55 -13.71
N ALA A 15 -27.97 -40.59 -13.87
CA ALA A 15 -27.57 -39.69 -12.78
C ALA A 15 -28.69 -38.69 -12.50
N VAL A 16 -29.23 -38.75 -11.29
CA VAL A 16 -30.23 -37.81 -10.75
C VAL A 16 -29.52 -36.52 -10.38
N VAL A 17 -29.90 -35.40 -11.00
CA VAL A 17 -29.48 -34.05 -10.59
C VAL A 17 -30.40 -33.60 -9.45
N LEU A 18 -29.89 -33.65 -8.22
CA LEU A 18 -30.54 -33.04 -7.05
C LEU A 18 -30.31 -31.51 -7.09
N LEU A 19 -31.35 -30.73 -7.39
CA LEU A 19 -31.39 -29.30 -7.07
C LEU A 19 -31.62 -29.13 -5.57
N CYS A 20 -30.55 -28.91 -4.80
CA CYS A 20 -30.66 -28.33 -3.47
C CYS A 20 -30.68 -26.80 -3.60
N ALA A 21 -31.87 -26.22 -3.55
CA ALA A 21 -32.06 -24.81 -3.23
C ALA A 21 -31.67 -24.58 -1.77
N GLY A 22 -30.42 -24.18 -1.54
CA GLY A 22 -29.89 -23.79 -0.24
C GLY A 22 -29.62 -22.30 -0.20
N ALA A 23 -30.38 -21.56 0.61
CA ALA A 23 -30.17 -20.16 0.89
C ALA A 23 -28.80 -19.94 1.56
N ALA A 24 -27.80 -19.51 0.78
CA ALA A 24 -26.52 -19.06 1.32
C ALA A 24 -26.59 -17.57 1.65
N ARG A 25 -26.86 -17.26 2.93
CA ARG A 25 -26.33 -16.04 3.54
C ARG A 25 -24.81 -16.17 3.55
N ALA A 26 -24.14 -15.51 2.62
CA ALA A 26 -22.70 -15.27 2.67
C ALA A 26 -22.47 -13.75 2.65
N GLY A 27 -22.65 -13.13 3.82
CA GLY A 27 -21.95 -11.90 4.12
C GLY A 27 -20.46 -12.20 4.14
N GLY A 28 -19.74 -11.62 3.21
CA GLY A 28 -18.30 -11.81 3.03
C GLY A 28 -17.81 -10.83 1.98
N ALA A 29 -17.93 -9.54 2.28
CA ALA A 29 -17.20 -8.53 1.52
C ALA A 29 -15.72 -8.90 1.58
N ALA A 30 -15.16 -9.24 0.42
CA ALA A 30 -13.73 -9.43 0.27
C ALA A 30 -12.99 -8.18 0.79
N PRO A 31 -11.84 -8.33 1.45
CA PRO A 31 -11.07 -7.20 1.95
C PRO A 31 -10.59 -6.35 0.77
N GLY A 32 -11.28 -5.23 0.59
CA GLY A 32 -10.87 -3.99 -0.08
C GLY A 32 -9.96 -4.13 -1.29
N ASP A 33 -10.54 -4.13 -2.47
CA ASP A 33 -9.85 -3.76 -3.71
C ASP A 33 -9.08 -2.47 -3.48
N ALA A 34 -7.76 -2.59 -3.42
CA ALA A 34 -6.85 -1.47 -3.51
C ALA A 34 -7.18 -0.78 -4.84
N SER A 35 -7.92 0.33 -4.77
CA SER A 35 -8.39 1.05 -5.93
C SER A 35 -7.19 1.38 -6.83
N ALA A 36 -7.08 0.67 -7.94
CA ALA A 36 -6.07 0.87 -8.99
C ALA A 36 -6.26 2.20 -9.75
N ALA A 37 -7.17 3.06 -9.30
CA ALA A 37 -7.43 4.35 -9.91
C ALA A 37 -6.16 5.22 -9.81
N PRO A 38 -5.70 5.82 -10.92
CA PRO A 38 -4.49 6.63 -10.90
C PRO A 38 -4.64 7.84 -9.97
N ASP A 39 -3.53 8.20 -9.34
CA ASP A 39 -3.40 9.43 -8.59
C ASP A 39 -3.65 10.63 -9.50
N LYS A 40 -4.65 11.46 -9.13
CA LYS A 40 -5.10 12.59 -9.94
C LYS A 40 -4.02 13.65 -10.18
N ILE A 41 -2.96 13.65 -9.36
CA ILE A 41 -1.86 14.62 -9.46
C ILE A 41 -0.78 14.16 -10.43
N SER A 42 -0.28 12.94 -10.23
CA SER A 42 0.81 12.40 -11.04
C SER A 42 0.31 11.72 -12.32
N GLY A 43 -0.98 11.40 -12.41
CA GLY A 43 -1.57 10.57 -13.46
C GLY A 43 -1.11 9.11 -13.42
N ARG A 44 -0.42 8.70 -12.34
CA ARG A 44 0.23 7.40 -12.20
C ARG A 44 -0.63 6.43 -11.40
N PRO A 45 -0.50 5.12 -11.62
CA PRO A 45 -1.14 4.15 -10.74
C PRO A 45 -0.65 4.34 -9.30
N MET A 46 -1.54 4.09 -8.34
CA MET A 46 -1.16 4.18 -6.93
C MET A 46 -0.11 3.15 -6.52
N VAL A 47 -0.05 2.01 -7.24
CA VAL A 47 0.87 0.90 -7.02
C VAL A 47 1.67 0.65 -8.31
N ASP A 48 2.97 0.39 -8.17
CA ASP A 48 3.87 0.11 -9.30
C ASP A 48 3.74 -1.35 -9.76
N VAL A 49 2.72 -1.62 -10.58
CA VAL A 49 2.31 -2.98 -11.01
C VAL A 49 3.41 -3.75 -11.76
N ASN A 50 4.30 -3.04 -12.48
CA ASN A 50 5.39 -3.67 -13.25
C ASN A 50 6.70 -3.79 -12.45
N GLY A 51 6.66 -3.50 -11.14
CA GLY A 51 7.84 -3.58 -10.26
C GLY A 51 8.96 -2.59 -10.59
N ARG A 52 8.71 -1.61 -11.47
CA ARG A 52 9.69 -0.60 -11.89
C ARG A 52 9.97 0.38 -10.75
N PHE A 53 11.25 0.55 -10.45
CA PHE A 53 11.70 1.57 -9.52
C PHE A 53 11.80 2.94 -10.19
N ARG A 54 11.27 3.97 -9.51
CA ARG A 54 11.35 5.39 -9.84
C ARG A 54 12.52 6.03 -9.13
N ILE A 55 13.21 6.95 -9.79
CA ILE A 55 14.39 7.64 -9.26
C ILE A 55 14.01 8.89 -8.47
N ILE A 56 14.56 9.02 -7.26
CA ILE A 56 14.74 10.29 -6.57
C ILE A 56 16.19 10.72 -6.75
N GLY A 57 16.39 11.81 -7.48
CA GLY A 57 17.70 12.38 -7.76
C GLY A 57 18.12 13.43 -6.72
N GLN A 58 19.34 13.94 -6.90
CA GLN A 58 19.93 14.99 -6.05
C GLN A 58 19.23 16.34 -6.22
N THR A 59 18.48 16.52 -7.30
CA THR A 59 17.67 17.72 -7.56
C THR A 59 16.26 17.33 -7.95
N ASP A 60 15.32 18.27 -7.91
CA ASP A 60 13.96 18.02 -8.41
C ASP A 60 13.93 17.65 -9.90
N ALA A 61 14.77 18.30 -10.72
CA ALA A 61 14.85 18.02 -12.15
C ALA A 61 15.41 16.62 -12.47
N GLN A 62 16.18 16.03 -11.55
CA GLN A 62 16.73 14.68 -11.68
C GLN A 62 15.81 13.60 -11.12
N SER A 63 14.71 13.99 -10.45
CA SER A 63 13.74 13.06 -9.89
C SER A 63 12.64 12.74 -10.90
N GLU A 64 12.23 11.48 -10.93
CA GLU A 64 11.07 11.05 -11.73
C GLU A 64 9.75 11.36 -11.00
N SER A 65 9.76 11.73 -9.72
CA SER A 65 8.57 12.15 -8.96
C SER A 65 8.20 13.61 -9.22
N THR A 66 6.92 13.88 -9.53
CA THR A 66 6.32 15.22 -9.60
C THR A 66 5.65 15.65 -8.29
N CYS A 67 5.74 14.80 -7.27
CA CYS A 67 4.94 14.84 -6.04
C CYS A 67 5.77 15.30 -4.83
N ILE A 68 7.10 15.32 -4.95
CA ILE A 68 8.02 15.77 -3.88
C ILE A 68 7.58 17.14 -3.37
N GLY A 69 7.40 17.28 -2.06
CA GLY A 69 7.01 18.51 -1.37
C GLY A 69 5.55 18.94 -1.58
N ARG A 70 4.72 18.07 -2.18
CA ARG A 70 3.28 18.27 -2.30
C ARG A 70 2.53 17.40 -1.30
N VAL A 71 1.32 17.81 -0.97
CA VAL A 71 0.48 17.17 0.05
C VAL A 71 -0.95 16.94 -0.43
N ASP A 72 -1.24 17.11 -1.72
CA ASP A 72 -2.63 17.00 -2.18
C ASP A 72 -3.14 15.54 -2.19
N THR A 73 -2.23 14.54 -2.23
CA THR A 73 -2.55 13.11 -2.08
C THR A 73 -1.62 12.37 -1.10
N PRO A 74 -2.05 11.20 -0.58
CA PRO A 74 -1.19 10.33 0.23
C PRO A 74 0.11 9.92 -0.46
N LEU A 75 0.06 9.70 -1.79
CA LEU A 75 1.25 9.34 -2.55
C LEU A 75 2.26 10.48 -2.59
N CYS A 76 1.82 11.73 -2.76
CA CYS A 76 2.75 12.84 -2.72
C CYS A 76 3.47 12.95 -1.38
N VAL A 77 2.76 12.70 -0.27
CA VAL A 77 3.38 12.60 1.06
C VAL A 77 4.42 11.47 1.10
N ALA A 78 4.07 10.28 0.61
CA ALA A 78 4.97 9.13 0.59
C ALA A 78 6.25 9.41 -0.22
N GLU A 79 6.13 9.96 -1.42
CA GLU A 79 7.29 10.31 -2.26
C GLU A 79 8.12 11.45 -1.65
N THR A 80 7.46 12.38 -0.96
CA THR A 80 8.15 13.41 -0.19
C THR A 80 8.98 12.80 0.93
N ILE A 81 8.44 11.82 1.66
CA ILE A 81 9.17 11.09 2.72
C ILE A 81 10.39 10.36 2.16
N VAL A 82 10.28 9.69 1.01
CA VAL A 82 11.44 9.05 0.34
C VAL A 82 12.48 10.11 -0.03
N ALA A 83 12.05 11.27 -0.52
CA ALA A 83 12.96 12.36 -0.85
C ALA A 83 13.64 12.99 0.37
N VAL A 84 12.99 13.01 1.54
CA VAL A 84 13.62 13.44 2.80
C VAL A 84 14.82 12.54 3.12
N GLU A 85 14.69 11.22 3.03
CA GLU A 85 15.81 10.28 3.24
C GLU A 85 16.91 10.46 2.21
N ALA A 86 16.54 10.61 0.94
CA ALA A 86 17.51 10.73 -0.14
C ALA A 86 18.34 12.02 -0.06
N ARG A 87 17.77 13.09 0.50
CA ARG A 87 18.33 14.44 0.40
C ARG A 87 18.72 15.07 1.73
N HIS A 88 18.30 14.47 2.85
CA HIS A 88 18.41 15.02 4.20
C HIS A 88 17.82 16.43 4.33
N ASP A 89 16.67 16.72 3.71
CA ASP A 89 16.05 18.05 3.74
C ASP A 89 15.00 18.17 4.87
N TRP A 90 15.36 18.88 5.94
CA TRP A 90 14.50 19.14 7.09
C TRP A 90 13.25 19.97 6.76
N LYS A 91 13.32 20.88 5.77
CA LYS A 91 12.13 21.65 5.36
C LYS A 91 11.14 20.75 4.65
N LEU A 92 11.66 19.85 3.80
CA LEU A 92 10.85 18.83 3.16
C LEU A 92 10.24 17.88 4.17
N GLN A 93 10.98 17.55 5.24
CA GLN A 93 10.49 16.76 6.36
C GLN A 93 9.33 17.49 7.07
N ASP A 94 9.48 18.78 7.39
CA ASP A 94 8.43 19.54 8.03
C ASP A 94 7.15 19.61 7.18
N ILE A 95 7.27 19.73 5.86
CA ILE A 95 6.12 19.65 4.95
C ILE A 95 5.49 18.26 5.01
N ALA A 96 6.30 17.19 4.89
CA ALA A 96 5.82 15.82 4.85
C ALA A 96 5.04 15.44 6.13
N TYR A 97 5.50 15.90 7.29
CA TYR A 97 4.87 15.68 8.59
C TYR A 97 3.82 16.74 8.96
N GLY A 98 3.45 17.64 8.03
CA GLY A 98 2.38 18.63 8.22
C GLY A 98 2.72 19.77 9.19
N LYS A 99 4.00 19.97 9.50
CA LYS A 99 4.53 21.04 10.36
C LYS A 99 4.73 22.36 9.62
N ALA A 100 4.89 22.30 8.29
CA ALA A 100 5.04 23.47 7.42
C ALA A 100 4.03 23.46 6.26
N ASP A 101 3.69 24.65 5.77
CA ASP A 101 2.85 24.81 4.58
C ASP A 101 3.64 24.41 3.32
N PRO A 102 3.11 23.52 2.46
CA PRO A 102 3.76 23.11 1.20
C PRO A 102 4.11 24.29 0.29
N LYS A 103 3.42 25.43 0.38
CA LYS A 103 3.73 26.66 -0.37
C LYS A 103 5.07 27.27 0.01
N THR A 104 5.63 26.91 1.16
CA THR A 104 6.96 27.36 1.60
C THR A 104 8.09 26.55 0.96
N ARG A 105 7.76 25.46 0.26
CA ARG A 105 8.74 24.61 -0.43
C ARG A 105 9.51 25.43 -1.45
N LYS A 106 10.84 25.37 -1.36
CA LYS A 106 11.72 25.83 -2.44
C LYS A 106 12.11 24.63 -3.30
N PRO A 107 12.26 24.78 -4.62
CA PRO A 107 12.82 23.72 -5.47
C PRO A 107 14.17 23.28 -4.90
N PHE A 108 14.37 21.97 -4.87
CA PHE A 108 15.59 21.40 -4.34
C PHE A 108 16.68 21.41 -5.41
N THR A 109 17.76 22.13 -5.13
CA THR A 109 18.81 22.44 -6.13
C THR A 109 20.04 21.54 -6.04
N ALA A 110 20.34 20.96 -4.87
CA ALA A 110 21.43 19.99 -4.70
C ALA A 110 21.33 19.28 -3.34
N SER A 111 21.61 17.98 -3.32
CA SER A 111 21.85 17.22 -2.09
C SER A 111 23.36 17.04 -1.93
N ASP A 112 23.85 17.15 -0.69
CA ASP A 112 25.23 16.79 -0.36
C ASP A 112 25.48 15.28 -0.52
N THR A 113 24.39 14.49 -0.58
CA THR A 113 24.46 13.04 -0.81
C THR A 113 24.56 12.77 -2.30
N MET A 114 25.70 12.18 -2.73
CA MET A 114 25.87 11.79 -4.13
C MET A 114 24.94 10.63 -4.56
N MET A 115 24.26 9.99 -3.61
CA MET A 115 23.43 8.82 -3.86
C MET A 115 22.11 9.17 -4.54
N LYS A 116 21.72 8.33 -5.50
CA LYS A 116 20.34 8.30 -6.02
C LYS A 116 19.62 7.15 -5.33
N ILE A 117 18.46 7.44 -4.76
CA ILE A 117 17.57 6.40 -4.25
C ILE A 117 16.54 6.11 -5.33
N ALA A 118 16.25 4.83 -5.56
CA ALA A 118 15.05 4.46 -6.29
C ALA A 118 14.02 3.83 -5.36
N TYR A 119 12.76 4.00 -5.70
CA TYR A 119 11.64 3.49 -4.91
C TYR A 119 10.55 2.93 -5.81
N ARG A 120 9.73 2.03 -5.24
CA ARG A 120 8.46 1.63 -5.83
C ARG A 120 7.40 1.49 -4.75
N ILE A 121 6.17 1.85 -5.08
CA ILE A 121 5.00 1.66 -4.23
C ILE A 121 4.48 0.25 -4.48
N VAL A 122 4.51 -0.57 -3.44
CA VAL A 122 4.16 -1.99 -3.52
C VAL A 122 2.70 -2.21 -3.16
N SER A 123 2.19 -1.48 -2.18
CA SER A 123 0.81 -1.61 -1.74
C SER A 123 0.30 -0.30 -1.12
N VAL A 124 -1.01 -0.13 -1.18
CA VAL A 124 -1.73 0.97 -0.54
C VAL A 124 -2.96 0.40 0.15
N ARG A 125 -3.17 0.77 1.41
CA ARG A 125 -4.36 0.40 2.18
C ARG A 125 -5.03 1.64 2.74
N ARG A 126 -6.32 1.78 2.52
CA ARG A 126 -7.17 2.76 3.22
C ARG A 126 -7.86 2.06 4.39
N PHE A 127 -7.85 2.68 5.56
CA PHE A 127 -8.50 2.12 6.75
C PHE A 127 -9.97 2.56 6.80
N ALA A 128 -10.91 1.61 6.72
CA ALA A 128 -12.30 1.83 7.07
C ALA A 128 -12.48 1.81 8.60
N PRO A 129 -13.63 2.23 9.15
CA PRO A 129 -13.87 2.19 10.59
C PRO A 129 -13.64 0.82 11.24
N TYR A 130 -13.98 -0.27 10.55
CA TYR A 130 -13.77 -1.65 11.02
C TYR A 130 -12.33 -2.16 10.86
N ASP A 131 -11.49 -1.46 10.10
CA ASP A 131 -10.05 -1.78 9.96
C ASP A 131 -9.21 -1.15 11.07
N VAL A 132 -9.78 -0.25 11.88
CA VAL A 132 -9.06 0.45 12.94
C VAL A 132 -8.86 -0.51 14.12
N PRO A 133 -7.61 -0.75 14.56
CA PRO A 133 -7.35 -1.61 15.70
C PRO A 133 -7.90 -0.98 16.98
N ALA A 134 -8.32 -1.84 17.93
CA ALA A 134 -8.74 -1.41 19.26
C ALA A 134 -7.63 -0.60 19.94
N GLU A 135 -8.00 0.38 20.78
CA GLU A 135 -7.08 1.37 21.35
C GLU A 135 -5.81 0.76 21.97
N ARG A 136 -5.96 -0.29 22.79
CA ARG A 136 -4.85 -1.01 23.43
C ARG A 136 -3.82 -1.63 22.46
N PHE A 137 -4.17 -1.77 21.18
CA PHE A 137 -3.34 -2.36 20.13
C PHE A 137 -2.99 -1.37 19.03
N ASN A 138 -3.55 -0.17 19.09
CA ASN A 138 -3.38 0.86 18.09
C ASN A 138 -2.10 1.67 18.33
N VAL A 139 -0.95 0.98 18.35
CA VAL A 139 0.36 1.58 18.68
C VAL A 139 0.80 2.66 17.69
N PHE A 140 0.22 2.69 16.50
CA PHE A 140 0.47 3.70 15.47
C PHE A 140 -0.60 4.80 15.42
N GLY A 141 -1.61 4.73 16.30
CA GLY A 141 -2.70 5.69 16.37
C GLY A 141 -3.50 5.81 15.07
N ILE A 142 -3.67 4.71 14.33
CA ILE A 142 -4.42 4.58 13.08
C ILE A 142 -5.87 5.05 13.30
N LYS A 143 -6.41 5.79 12.34
CA LYS A 143 -7.79 6.29 12.34
C LYS A 143 -8.49 5.91 11.03
N ALA A 144 -9.82 5.86 11.08
CA ALA A 144 -10.62 5.68 9.90
C ALA A 144 -10.33 6.81 8.88
N GLY A 145 -10.14 6.44 7.62
CA GLY A 145 -9.78 7.35 6.55
C GLY A 145 -8.28 7.54 6.33
N ASP A 146 -7.44 7.06 7.24
CA ASP A 146 -5.98 7.03 7.03
C ASP A 146 -5.63 6.12 5.85
N VAL A 147 -4.44 6.34 5.29
CA VAL A 147 -3.90 5.57 4.18
C VAL A 147 -2.49 5.11 4.51
N ALA A 148 -2.28 3.81 4.62
CA ALA A 148 -0.94 3.21 4.69
C ALA A 148 -0.41 2.92 3.28
N ILE A 149 0.87 3.18 3.08
CA ILE A 149 1.57 2.97 1.81
C ILE A 149 2.87 2.22 2.13
N TYR A 150 3.06 1.06 1.51
CA TYR A 150 4.30 0.30 1.60
C TYR A 150 5.20 0.62 0.40
N ILE A 151 6.46 0.92 0.70
CA ILE A 151 7.45 1.39 -0.25
C ILE A 151 8.68 0.51 -0.11
N GLU A 152 9.16 0.03 -1.25
CA GLU A 152 10.48 -0.58 -1.35
C GLU A 152 11.46 0.42 -1.95
N THR A 153 12.68 0.44 -1.42
CA THR A 153 13.75 1.33 -1.87
C THR A 153 15.03 0.55 -2.18
N CYS A 154 15.94 1.21 -2.89
CA CYS A 154 17.25 0.69 -3.23
C CYS A 154 18.21 1.83 -3.60
N ASN A 155 19.51 1.55 -3.56
CA ASN A 155 20.53 2.46 -4.08
C ASN A 155 20.63 2.33 -5.61
N ALA A 156 20.38 3.42 -6.33
CA ALA A 156 20.38 3.51 -7.78
C ALA A 156 21.45 4.47 -8.34
N THR A 157 22.52 4.70 -7.60
CA THR A 157 23.57 5.66 -7.95
C THR A 157 24.25 5.32 -9.28
N TYR A 158 24.61 4.05 -9.48
CA TYR A 158 25.38 3.60 -10.64
C TYR A 158 24.54 2.86 -11.69
N LYS A 159 23.41 2.25 -11.28
CA LYS A 159 22.50 1.52 -12.17
C LYS A 159 21.08 1.62 -11.65
N ARG A 160 20.08 1.53 -12.55
CA ARG A 160 18.68 1.39 -12.14
C ARG A 160 18.49 0.09 -11.37
N CYS A 161 17.63 0.13 -10.36
CA CYS A 161 17.29 -1.06 -9.59
C CYS A 161 16.33 -1.97 -10.34
N THR A 162 16.54 -3.27 -10.14
CA THR A 162 15.61 -4.34 -10.55
C THR A 162 15.00 -5.05 -9.35
N GLN A 163 15.56 -4.84 -8.15
CA GLN A 163 15.13 -5.45 -6.88
C GLN A 163 15.37 -4.47 -5.72
N PRO A 164 14.60 -4.59 -4.62
CA PRO A 164 14.84 -3.78 -3.43
C PRO A 164 16.20 -4.10 -2.78
N SER A 165 16.75 -3.14 -2.06
CA SER A 165 17.90 -3.39 -1.18
C SER A 165 17.44 -4.13 0.09
N LEU A 166 18.33 -4.89 0.73
CA LEU A 166 18.00 -5.62 1.97
C LEU A 166 17.53 -4.62 3.05
N ASN A 167 16.42 -4.94 3.73
CA ASN A 167 15.80 -4.10 4.75
C ASN A 167 15.52 -2.65 4.31
N SER A 168 15.36 -2.44 3.00
CA SER A 168 15.14 -1.11 2.42
C SER A 168 13.66 -0.94 2.10
N ASN A 169 12.87 -0.92 3.17
CA ASN A 169 11.43 -0.83 3.13
C ASN A 169 10.93 0.24 4.10
N ILE A 170 9.96 1.02 3.64
CA ILE A 170 9.41 2.17 4.36
C ILE A 170 7.89 2.03 4.31
N SER A 171 7.23 2.20 5.46
CA SER A 171 5.78 2.36 5.52
C SER A 171 5.42 3.78 5.89
N VAL A 172 4.58 4.41 5.06
CA VAL A 172 4.04 5.74 5.35
C VAL A 172 2.57 5.61 5.74
N LEU A 173 2.22 6.09 6.94
CA LEU A 173 0.83 6.26 7.37
C LEU A 173 0.43 7.71 7.13
N ALA A 174 -0.35 7.97 6.08
CA ALA A 174 -0.80 9.29 5.71
C ALA A 174 -2.20 9.59 6.25
N ARG A 175 -2.39 10.83 6.74
CA ARG A 175 -3.66 11.34 7.29
C ARG A 175 -3.99 12.70 6.69
N LYS A 176 -5.28 13.02 6.55
CA LYS A 176 -5.71 14.38 6.21
C LYS A 176 -5.53 15.32 7.40
N GLY A 177 -4.92 16.48 7.14
CA GLY A 177 -4.67 17.55 8.09
C GLY A 177 -4.89 18.94 7.46
N LYS A 178 -4.36 19.97 8.12
CA LYS A 178 -4.61 21.39 7.79
C LYS A 178 -4.24 21.77 6.35
N TYR A 179 -3.08 21.32 5.86
CA TYR A 179 -2.54 21.71 4.57
C TYR A 179 -2.79 20.69 3.46
N GLY A 180 -3.47 19.58 3.75
CA GLY A 180 -3.59 18.42 2.86
C GLY A 180 -3.30 17.13 3.62
N TRP A 181 -2.73 16.15 2.93
CA TRP A 181 -2.24 14.92 3.56
C TRP A 181 -0.90 15.14 4.26
N TYR A 182 -0.64 14.41 5.33
CA TYR A 182 0.64 14.43 6.02
C TYR A 182 0.96 13.04 6.60
N ALA A 183 2.24 12.76 6.81
CA ALA A 183 2.71 11.54 7.43
C ALA A 183 2.53 11.61 8.95
N VAL A 184 1.80 10.65 9.50
CA VAL A 184 1.74 10.38 10.95
C VAL A 184 2.94 9.52 11.36
N SER A 185 3.34 8.62 10.46
CA SER A 185 4.52 7.76 10.57
C SER A 185 5.14 7.57 9.18
N GLY A 186 6.46 7.38 9.12
CA GLY A 186 7.18 7.21 7.85
C GLY A 186 8.61 6.68 8.04
N LEU A 187 9.51 7.54 8.51
CA LEU A 187 10.95 7.24 8.53
C LEU A 187 11.33 6.21 9.61
N GLY A 188 12.19 5.26 9.25
CA GLY A 188 12.78 4.28 10.17
C GLY A 188 11.83 3.19 10.71
N ARG A 189 10.64 3.01 10.12
CA ARG A 189 9.69 1.97 10.52
C ARG A 189 9.52 0.91 9.43
N PRO A 190 10.20 -0.24 9.54
CA PRO A 190 10.17 -1.29 8.51
C PRO A 190 8.89 -2.13 8.53
N GLN A 191 7.96 -1.90 9.48
CA GLN A 191 6.73 -2.68 9.55
C GLN A 191 5.83 -2.36 8.36
N ASP A 192 5.41 -3.37 7.60
CA ASP A 192 4.40 -3.22 6.56
C ASP A 192 3.01 -2.97 7.19
N LEU A 193 2.60 -1.70 7.25
CA LEU A 193 1.31 -1.28 7.80
C LEU A 193 0.13 -1.62 6.87
N THR A 194 0.40 -2.06 5.65
CA THR A 194 -0.65 -2.49 4.71
C THR A 194 -1.04 -3.95 4.94
N ASN A 195 -0.13 -4.77 5.47
CA ASN A 195 -0.38 -6.19 5.71
C ASN A 195 -1.48 -6.38 6.78
N PRO A 196 -2.59 -7.07 6.44
CA PRO A 196 -3.71 -7.25 7.35
C PRO A 196 -3.38 -8.07 8.60
N LEU A 197 -2.34 -8.91 8.57
CA LEU A 197 -1.95 -9.73 9.72
C LEU A 197 -1.49 -8.88 10.90
N TYR A 198 -0.71 -7.81 10.66
CA TYR A 198 -0.29 -6.89 11.71
C TYR A 198 -1.43 -6.11 12.35
N ASN A 199 -2.63 -6.14 11.76
CA ASN A 199 -3.79 -5.41 12.25
C ASN A 199 -5.00 -6.31 12.53
N SER A 200 -4.84 -7.63 12.36
CA SER A 200 -5.88 -8.58 12.72
C SER A 200 -5.89 -8.73 14.24
N SER A 201 -7.08 -8.63 14.82
CA SER A 201 -7.35 -8.78 16.25
C SER A 201 -6.60 -9.98 16.87
N GLN A 202 -6.38 -11.04 16.11
CA GLN A 202 -5.72 -12.28 16.52
C GLN A 202 -4.27 -12.12 17.01
N TYR A 203 -3.48 -11.17 16.52
CA TYR A 203 -2.09 -10.98 16.96
C TYR A 203 -1.94 -10.16 18.23
N TRP A 204 -3.02 -9.52 18.65
CA TRP A 204 -3.00 -8.61 19.78
C TRP A 204 -3.75 -9.16 21.00
N HIS A 205 -4.53 -10.23 20.85
CA HIS A 205 -5.23 -10.93 21.94
C HIS A 205 -4.36 -11.92 22.75
N LYS A 206 -3.09 -11.63 23.01
CA LYS A 206 -2.28 -12.43 23.95
C LYS A 206 -1.92 -11.64 25.19
#